data_AF-A0AAJ6IEV5-F1
#
_entry.id   AF-A0AAJ6IEV5-F1
#
_cell.length_a   1.000
_cell.length_b   1.000
_cell.length_c   1.000
_cell.angle_alpha   90.00
_cell.angle_beta   90.00
_cell.angle_gamma   90.00
#
_symmetry.space_group_name_H-M   'P 1'
#
loop_
_entity.id
_entity.type
_entity.pdbx_description
1 polymer ?
#
loop_
_entity_poly.entity_id
_entity_poly.type
_entity_poly.pdbx_seq_one_letter_code
_entity_poly.pdbx_strand_id
1 'polypeptide(L)'
;MSSCEILDLAKRLFYEVEQNDFPMLRNVIGRAYYSAFHKTQEIAVNKYSWPEKTNIKGGMHEKLYSRLDNHDLTDFEKRKTVAQIKSDLIRLKKKRVNADYYLNISVTKLDADYCIRTAEQVNERLDRI
;
A
#
# COMPACT_ATOMS: atom_id res chain seq x y z
N MET A 1 -13.66 8.50 -0.70
CA MET A 1 -12.85 8.09 -1.86
C MET A 1 -12.45 6.64 -1.63
N SER A 2 -12.82 5.74 -2.54
CA SER A 2 -12.49 4.30 -2.46
C SER A 2 -11.01 4.07 -2.77
N SER A 3 -10.48 2.90 -2.41
CA SER A 3 -9.10 2.53 -2.76
C SER A 3 -8.84 2.53 -4.26
N CYS A 4 -9.85 2.16 -5.08
CA CYS A 4 -9.76 2.15 -6.53
C CYS A 4 -9.65 3.58 -7.08
N GLU A 5 -10.49 4.51 -6.60
CA GLU A 5 -10.43 5.93 -7.01
C GLU A 5 -9.06 6.56 -6.71
N ILE A 6 -8.45 6.20 -5.57
CA ILE A 6 -7.10 6.68 -5.21
C ILE A 6 -6.03 6.10 -6.17
N LEU A 7 -6.16 4.84 -6.57
CA LEU A 7 -5.23 4.21 -7.52
C LEU A 7 -5.36 4.83 -8.91
N ASP A 8 -6.58 5.05 -9.37
CA ASP A 8 -6.85 5.69 -10.66
C ASP A 8 -6.36 7.14 -10.68
N LEU A 9 -6.43 7.84 -9.55
CA LEU A 9 -5.77 9.14 -9.41
C LEU A 9 -4.25 9.00 -9.53
N ALA A 10 -3.62 8.05 -8.84
CA ALA A 10 -2.16 7.83 -8.94
C ALA A 10 -1.72 7.58 -10.38
N LYS A 11 -2.47 6.75 -11.12
CA LYS A 11 -2.22 6.44 -12.53
C LYS A 11 -2.36 7.66 -13.45
N ARG A 12 -3.40 8.47 -13.25
CA ARG A 12 -3.59 9.71 -14.01
C ARG A 12 -2.46 10.70 -13.78
N LEU A 13 -2.10 10.96 -12.52
CA LEU A 13 -0.97 11.81 -12.18
C LEU A 13 0.34 11.28 -12.79
N PHE A 14 0.55 9.97 -12.79
CA PHE A 14 1.74 9.36 -13.40
C PHE A 14 1.79 9.47 -14.93
N TYR A 15 0.64 9.45 -15.59
CA TYR A 15 0.57 9.63 -17.03
C TYR A 15 1.01 11.05 -17.44
N GLU A 16 0.60 12.05 -16.66
CA GLU A 16 0.88 13.46 -16.93
C GLU A 16 2.27 13.91 -16.44
N VAL A 17 2.84 13.25 -15.43
CA VAL A 17 4.06 13.71 -14.77
C VAL A 17 5.31 13.57 -15.64
N GLU A 18 6.09 14.65 -15.74
CA GLU A 18 7.42 14.65 -16.34
C GLU A 18 8.48 14.01 -15.42
N GLN A 19 9.61 13.59 -15.98
CA GLN A 19 10.67 12.93 -15.21
C GLN A 19 11.27 13.83 -14.10
N ASN A 20 11.22 15.15 -14.27
CA ASN A 20 11.83 16.12 -13.35
C ASN A 20 10.82 16.78 -12.41
N ASP A 21 9.52 16.45 -12.51
CA ASP A 21 8.50 16.97 -11.59
C ASP A 21 8.49 16.14 -10.30
N PHE A 22 9.52 16.37 -9.47
CA PHE A 22 9.69 15.64 -8.22
C PHE A 22 8.51 15.79 -7.23
N PRO A 23 7.88 16.97 -7.06
CA PRO A 23 6.68 17.10 -6.24
C PRO A 23 5.55 16.18 -6.71
N MET A 24 5.28 16.13 -8.02
CA MET A 24 4.21 15.29 -8.55
C MET A 24 4.56 13.80 -8.46
N LEU A 25 5.81 13.41 -8.72
CA LEU A 25 6.27 12.02 -8.54
C LEU A 25 6.09 11.54 -7.09
N ARG A 26 6.39 12.40 -6.10
CA ARG A 26 6.14 12.12 -4.68
C ARG A 26 4.64 11.95 -4.41
N ASN A 27 3.81 12.81 -5.00
CA ASN A 27 2.37 12.70 -4.89
C ASN A 27 1.83 11.37 -5.44
N VAL A 28 2.35 10.89 -6.57
CA VAL A 28 2.01 9.59 -7.15
C VAL A 28 2.32 8.45 -6.16
N ILE A 29 3.51 8.43 -5.57
CA ILE A 29 3.92 7.41 -4.59
C ILE A 29 2.99 7.41 -3.38
N GLY A 30 2.67 8.59 -2.85
CA GLY A 30 1.74 8.72 -1.73
C GLY A 30 0.37 8.11 -2.03
N ARG A 31 -0.18 8.39 -3.22
CA ARG A 31 -1.51 7.89 -3.64
C ARG A 31 -1.49 6.39 -3.87
N ALA A 32 -0.45 5.86 -4.52
CA ALA A 32 -0.28 4.41 -4.69
C ALA A 32 -0.26 3.69 -3.33
N TYR A 33 0.48 4.21 -2.35
CA TYR A 33 0.49 3.66 -1.00
C TYR A 33 -0.88 3.72 -0.33
N TYR A 34 -1.55 4.88 -0.33
CA TYR A 34 -2.84 5.03 0.34
C TYR A 34 -3.95 4.20 -0.29
N SER A 35 -3.92 3.97 -1.62
CA SER A 35 -4.81 3.01 -2.26
C SER A 35 -4.68 1.62 -1.65
N ALA A 36 -3.46 1.07 -1.63
CA ALA A 36 -3.19 -0.25 -1.09
C ALA A 36 -3.54 -0.34 0.42
N PHE A 37 -3.22 0.73 1.18
CA PHE A 37 -3.56 0.82 2.60
C PHE A 37 -5.08 0.76 2.83
N HIS A 38 -5.86 1.57 2.10
CA HIS A 38 -7.32 1.58 2.26
C HIS A 38 -7.97 0.29 1.77
N LYS A 39 -7.46 -0.33 0.70
CA LYS A 39 -7.95 -1.65 0.29
C LYS A 39 -7.68 -2.71 1.35
N THR A 40 -6.49 -2.66 1.96
CA THR A 40 -6.15 -3.55 3.07
C THR A 40 -7.06 -3.31 4.27
N GLN A 41 -7.38 -2.06 4.59
CA GLN A 41 -8.31 -1.73 5.67
C GLN A 41 -9.73 -2.25 5.37
N GLU A 42 -10.24 -2.04 4.16
CA GLU A 42 -11.53 -2.58 3.70
C GLU A 42 -11.60 -4.10 3.92
N ILE A 43 -10.56 -4.82 3.52
CA ILE A 43 -10.57 -6.28 3.60
C ILE A 43 -10.28 -6.79 5.02
N ALA A 44 -9.17 -6.39 5.63
CA ALA A 44 -8.73 -6.93 6.92
C ALA A 44 -9.57 -6.42 8.09
N VAL A 45 -10.09 -5.18 8.03
CA VAL A 45 -10.88 -4.59 9.12
C VAL A 45 -12.37 -4.76 8.85
N ASN A 46 -12.86 -4.36 7.67
CA ASN A 46 -14.30 -4.27 7.47
C ASN A 46 -14.92 -5.59 6.99
N LYS A 47 -14.28 -6.30 6.05
CA LYS A 47 -14.81 -7.56 5.49
C LYS A 47 -14.59 -8.75 6.42
N TYR A 48 -13.34 -8.96 6.86
CA TYR A 48 -12.98 -10.15 7.66
C TYR A 48 -12.83 -9.88 9.15
N SER A 49 -12.76 -8.61 9.58
CA SER A 49 -12.60 -8.26 11.01
C SER A 49 -11.40 -8.95 11.70
N TRP A 50 -10.29 -9.15 10.98
CA TRP A 50 -9.10 -9.80 11.52
C TRP A 50 -8.53 -9.03 12.72
N PRO A 51 -8.23 -9.71 13.84
CA PRO A 51 -7.82 -9.03 15.06
C PRO A 51 -6.42 -8.42 14.95
N GLU A 52 -6.19 -7.30 15.63
CA GLU A 52 -4.84 -6.76 15.81
C GLU A 52 -4.03 -7.66 16.75
N LYS A 53 -2.70 -7.66 16.66
CA LYS A 53 -1.90 -8.28 17.70
C LYS A 53 -2.01 -7.47 19.00
N THR A 54 -2.06 -8.18 20.12
CA THR A 54 -1.94 -7.57 21.44
C THR A 54 -0.54 -6.96 21.60
N ASN A 55 -0.46 -5.81 22.28
CA ASN A 55 0.80 -5.13 22.63
C ASN A 55 1.68 -4.59 21.47
N ILE A 56 1.08 -4.16 20.36
CA ILE A 56 1.85 -3.48 19.32
C ILE A 56 2.37 -2.13 19.78
N LYS A 57 3.69 -1.97 19.71
CA LYS A 57 4.36 -0.67 19.73
C LYS A 57 4.30 -0.08 18.32
N GLY A 58 3.36 0.85 18.07
CA GLY A 58 3.24 1.49 16.76
C GLY A 58 1.92 2.24 16.54
N GLY A 59 1.92 3.08 15.51
CA GLY A 59 0.72 3.82 15.06
C GLY A 59 -0.23 2.98 14.20
N MET A 60 -1.23 3.63 13.62
CA MET A 60 -2.31 2.97 12.85
C MET A 60 -1.81 2.04 11.73
N HIS A 61 -0.68 2.36 11.09
CA HIS A 61 -0.15 1.53 10.00
C HIS A 61 0.36 0.18 10.50
N GLU A 62 1.10 0.17 11.62
CA GLU A 62 1.61 -1.08 12.19
C GLU A 62 0.47 -1.95 12.74
N LYS A 63 -0.53 -1.29 13.34
CA LYS A 63 -1.77 -1.97 13.78
C LYS A 63 -2.46 -2.67 12.62
N LEU A 64 -2.65 -1.99 11.48
CA LEU A 64 -3.25 -2.60 10.29
C LEU A 64 -2.43 -3.80 9.79
N TYR A 65 -1.10 -3.66 9.68
CA TYR A 65 -0.24 -4.74 9.19
C TYR A 65 -0.22 -5.96 10.09
N SER A 66 -0.47 -5.78 11.38
CA SER A 66 -0.57 -6.90 12.30
C SER A 66 -1.81 -7.75 12.13
N ARG A 67 -2.90 -7.15 11.62
CA ARG A 67 -4.11 -7.91 11.29
C ARG A 67 -3.83 -8.94 10.20
N LEU A 68 -2.90 -8.62 9.29
CA LEU A 68 -2.41 -9.56 8.27
C LEU A 68 -1.60 -10.72 8.85
N ASP A 69 -1.02 -10.60 10.05
CA ASP A 69 -0.37 -11.73 10.71
C ASP A 69 -1.37 -12.59 11.50
N ASN A 70 -2.52 -12.02 11.86
CA ASN A 70 -3.53 -12.59 12.73
C ASN A 70 -4.80 -13.01 11.97
N HIS A 71 -4.70 -13.15 10.65
CA HIS A 71 -5.81 -13.65 9.84
C HIS A 71 -6.20 -15.07 10.28
N ASP A 72 -7.43 -15.46 10.02
CA ASP A 72 -7.99 -16.80 10.30
C ASP A 72 -7.98 -17.74 9.07
N LEU A 73 -7.35 -17.31 7.97
CA LEU A 73 -7.24 -18.10 6.74
C LEU A 73 -6.49 -19.43 6.97
N THR A 74 -7.12 -20.53 6.55
CA THR A 74 -6.56 -21.89 6.67
C THR A 74 -5.87 -22.36 5.39
N ASP A 75 -6.29 -21.87 4.22
CA ASP A 75 -5.71 -22.22 2.92
C ASP A 75 -4.26 -21.71 2.78
N PHE A 76 -3.34 -22.62 2.43
CA PHE A 76 -1.91 -22.32 2.38
C PHE A 76 -1.56 -21.21 1.36
N GLU A 77 -2.17 -21.23 0.18
CA GLU A 77 -1.88 -20.24 -0.86
C GLU A 77 -2.44 -18.86 -0.48
N LYS A 78 -3.62 -18.79 0.14
CA LYS A 78 -4.16 -17.54 0.69
C LYS A 78 -3.27 -16.98 1.81
N ARG A 79 -2.80 -17.82 2.74
CA ARG A 79 -1.85 -17.41 3.80
C ARG A 79 -0.57 -16.83 3.22
N LYS A 80 0.01 -17.52 2.22
CA LYS A 80 1.20 -17.05 1.51
C LYS A 80 0.94 -15.72 0.80
N THR A 81 -0.21 -15.58 0.17
CA THR A 81 -0.64 -14.34 -0.50
C THR A 81 -0.74 -13.18 0.50
N VAL A 82 -1.32 -13.39 1.67
CA VAL A 82 -1.41 -12.34 2.70
C VAL A 82 -0.02 -11.92 3.22
N ALA A 83 0.90 -12.87 3.41
CA ALA A 83 2.27 -12.56 3.80
C ALA A 83 3.01 -11.72 2.73
N GLN A 84 2.76 -12.00 1.44
CA GLN A 84 3.28 -11.20 0.33
C GLN A 84 2.69 -9.79 0.33
N ILE A 85 1.36 -9.67 0.48
CA ILE A 85 0.67 -8.37 0.59
C ILE A 85 1.28 -7.53 1.72
N LYS A 86 1.48 -8.11 2.90
CA LYS A 86 2.10 -7.40 4.04
C LYS A 86 3.50 -6.89 3.69
N SER A 87 4.32 -7.73 3.06
CA SER A 87 5.69 -7.37 2.67
C SER A 87 5.70 -6.19 1.68
N ASP A 88 4.79 -6.22 0.70
CA ASP A 88 4.64 -5.16 -0.29
C ASP A 88 4.11 -3.85 0.34
N LEU A 89 3.15 -3.92 1.26
CA LEU A 89 2.65 -2.76 2.00
C LEU A 89 3.73 -2.07 2.84
N ILE A 90 4.59 -2.84 3.51
CA ILE A 90 5.72 -2.30 4.28
C ILE A 90 6.70 -1.57 3.35
N ARG A 91 6.97 -2.15 2.18
CA ARG A 91 7.84 -1.53 1.17
C ARG A 91 7.24 -0.25 0.60
N LEU A 92 5.95 -0.26 0.25
CA LEU A 92 5.23 0.93 -0.18
C LEU A 92 5.23 2.02 0.89
N LYS A 93 5.01 1.65 2.17
CA LYS A 93 5.08 2.59 3.30
C LYS A 93 6.45 3.25 3.37
N LYS A 94 7.54 2.49 3.25
CA LYS A 94 8.89 3.03 3.27
C LYS A 94 9.12 4.03 2.13
N LYS A 95 8.69 3.70 0.91
CA LYS A 95 8.76 4.60 -0.25
C LYS A 95 7.95 5.88 -0.03
N ARG A 96 6.72 5.75 0.49
CA ARG A 96 5.85 6.89 0.83
C ARG A 96 6.46 7.78 1.91
N VAL A 97 7.00 7.20 2.99
CA VAL A 97 7.69 7.96 4.04
C VAL A 97 8.86 8.76 3.48
N ASN A 98 9.67 8.14 2.62
CA ASN A 98 10.75 8.83 1.92
C ASN A 98 10.23 9.98 1.03
N ALA A 99 9.18 9.72 0.26
CA ALA A 99 8.57 10.72 -0.63
C ALA A 99 8.00 11.92 0.14
N ASP A 100 7.31 11.69 1.25
CA ASP A 100 6.58 12.72 1.98
C ASP A 100 7.48 13.54 2.92
N TYR A 101 8.48 12.91 3.55
CA TYR A 101 9.20 13.52 4.67
C TYR A 101 10.70 13.75 4.42
N TYR A 102 11.30 13.09 3.43
CA TYR A 102 12.75 13.14 3.20
C TYR A 102 13.08 13.80 1.86
N LEU A 103 13.02 15.14 1.82
CA LEU A 103 13.24 15.93 0.61
C LEU A 103 14.63 15.76 -0.01
N ASN A 104 15.62 15.35 0.80
CA ASN A 104 16.97 15.04 0.36
C ASN A 104 17.09 13.71 -0.42
N ILE A 105 16.04 12.87 -0.39
CA ILE A 105 15.98 11.64 -1.16
C ILE A 105 15.35 11.95 -2.52
N SER A 106 16.08 11.65 -3.59
CA SER A 106 15.59 11.74 -4.96
C SER A 106 14.52 10.69 -5.22
N VAL A 107 13.42 11.09 -5.84
CA VAL A 107 12.35 10.20 -6.31
C VAL A 107 12.34 10.23 -7.83
N THR A 108 12.27 9.07 -8.46
CA THR A 108 12.27 8.94 -9.92
C THR A 108 10.91 8.51 -10.46
N LYS A 109 10.71 8.67 -11.77
CA LYS A 109 9.54 8.10 -12.47
C LYS A 109 9.50 6.56 -12.34
N LEU A 110 10.66 5.90 -12.26
CA LEU A 110 10.73 4.46 -12.00
C LEU A 110 10.25 4.09 -10.59
N ASP A 111 10.59 4.88 -9.57
CA ASP A 111 10.07 4.67 -8.20
C ASP A 111 8.55 4.80 -8.15
N ALA A 112 8.01 5.79 -8.86
CA ALA A 112 6.57 6.01 -8.94
C ALA A 112 5.84 4.87 -9.67
N ASP A 113 6.34 4.43 -10.83
CA ASP A 113 5.80 3.27 -11.57
C ASP A 113 5.83 2.00 -10.72
N TYR A 114 6.97 1.75 -10.05
CA TYR A 114 7.11 0.62 -9.14
C TYR A 114 6.04 0.63 -8.04
N CYS A 115 5.77 1.80 -7.45
CA CYS A 115 4.75 1.92 -6.40
C CYS A 115 3.34 1.67 -6.94
N ILE A 116 3.01 2.18 -8.14
CA ILE A 116 1.71 1.93 -8.79
C ILE A 116 1.53 0.43 -9.04
N ARG A 117 2.49 -0.22 -9.71
CA ARG A 117 2.39 -1.65 -10.04
C ARG A 117 2.29 -2.52 -8.79
N THR A 118 3.03 -2.17 -7.75
CA THR A 118 2.96 -2.88 -6.47
C THR A 118 1.59 -2.68 -5.81
N ALA A 119 1.02 -1.48 -5.84
CA ALA A 119 -0.32 -1.21 -5.31
C ALA A 119 -1.41 -1.94 -6.10
N GLU A 120 -1.30 -2.01 -7.43
CA GLU A 120 -2.18 -2.81 -8.29
C GLU A 120 -2.16 -4.29 -7.88
N GLN A 121 -0.97 -4.87 -7.77
CA GLN A 121 -0.82 -6.27 -7.35
C GLN A 121 -1.39 -6.53 -5.95
N VAL A 122 -1.20 -5.59 -5.02
CA VAL A 122 -1.80 -5.71 -3.68
C VAL A 122 -3.32 -5.71 -3.78
N ASN A 123 -3.92 -4.78 -4.53
CA ASN A 123 -5.37 -4.71 -4.67
C ASN A 123 -5.93 -5.97 -5.33
N GLU A 124 -5.34 -6.44 -6.43
CA GLU A 124 -5.75 -7.65 -7.13
C GLU A 124 -5.66 -8.90 -6.25
N ARG A 125 -4.59 -9.04 -5.45
CA ARG A 125 -4.45 -10.16 -4.52
C ARG A 125 -5.49 -10.08 -3.40
N LEU A 126 -5.78 -8.87 -2.91
CA LEU A 126 -6.80 -8.64 -1.87
C LEU A 126 -8.22 -8.93 -2.35
N ASP A 127 -8.52 -8.75 -3.64
CA ASP A 127 -9.82 -9.11 -4.22
C ASP A 127 -10.02 -10.62 -4.37
N ARG A 128 -8.93 -11.40 -4.36
CA ARG A 128 -8.94 -12.87 -4.58
C ARG A 128 -8.85 -13.69 -3.28
N ILE A 129 -8.63 -13.04 -2.13
CA ILE A 129 -8.66 -13.72 -0.82
C ILE A 129 -10.08 -13.82 -0.26
#